data_AF-A0A9W4EXN3-F1
#
_entry.id   AF-A0A9W4EXN3-F1
#
_cell.length_a   1.000
_cell.length_b   1.000
_cell.length_c   1.000
_cell.angle_alpha   90.00
_cell.angle_beta   90.00
_cell.angle_gamma   90.00
#
_symmetry.space_group_name_H-M   'P 1'
#
loop_
_entity.id
_entity.type
_entity.pdbx_description
1 polymer ?
#
loop_
_entity_poly.entity_id
_entity_poly.type
_entity_poly.pdbx_seq_one_letter_code
_entity_poly.pdbx_strand_id
1 'polypeptide(L)'
;MFVQKLPSFAVSGEEVPLLPIYAQAANLHLLLLRDASIFGKEWGLSSSEISTFYNRQVERAGDYSDHCVKWYSTGLNNLRGTNAESWVRYNQFRRDMTLMVLDLVALFPSYDTQMYPIKTTAQLTREVYTDAIGTVHPHPSFTSTTWYNNNAPSFSAIEAAVVRNPHLLDFLEQVTIYSLLSRWSNTQYMNMWGGHKLEFRTIGGTLNISTQGSTNTSINPVTLPFTSRDVYRTESLAGLNLFLTQPVNGVPRVDFHWKFVTHPIASDNFYYPGYAGIGTQLQDSENELPPEATGQPNYESYSHRLSHIGLISASHVKALVYSWTHRSADRTNTIEPNSITQIPLVKAFNLSSGAAVVRGPGFTGGDILRRTNTGTFGDIRVNINPPFAQRYRVRIRYASTTDLQFHTSINGKAINQGNFSATMNRGEDLDYKTFRTVGFTTPFSFLDVQSTFTIGAWNFSSGNEVYIDRIEFVPVEVTYEAEYDFEKAQEKVTALFTSTNPRGLKTDVKDYHIDQVSNLVESLSDEFYLDEKRELFEIVKYAKQLHIERNM
;
A
#
# COMPACT_ATOMS: atom_id res chain seq x y z
N MET A 1 8.88 -30.65 4.49
CA MET A 1 10.08 -30.13 3.79
C MET A 1 10.34 -28.66 4.11
N PHE A 2 9.42 -27.72 3.83
CA PHE A 2 9.62 -26.27 4.07
C PHE A 2 10.13 -25.92 5.47
N VAL A 3 9.47 -26.44 6.52
CA VAL A 3 9.87 -26.21 7.92
C VAL A 3 11.35 -26.55 8.20
N GLN A 4 11.87 -27.60 7.57
CA GLN A 4 13.27 -28.03 7.75
C GLN A 4 14.26 -27.26 6.87
N LYS A 5 13.81 -26.69 5.74
CA LYS A 5 14.68 -26.12 4.70
C LYS A 5 14.74 -24.59 4.70
N LEU A 6 13.68 -23.91 5.14
CA LEU A 6 13.69 -22.44 5.26
C LEU A 6 14.86 -21.89 6.08
N PRO A 7 15.30 -22.51 7.20
CA PRO A 7 16.49 -22.08 7.91
C PRO A 7 17.78 -22.09 7.07
N SER A 8 17.86 -22.93 6.03
CA SER A 8 19.00 -22.94 5.10
C SER A 8 19.07 -21.71 4.19
N PHE A 9 18.01 -20.90 4.13
CA PHE A 9 17.97 -19.61 3.43
C PHE A 9 18.09 -18.42 4.39
N ALA A 10 18.37 -18.69 5.67
CA ALA A 10 18.57 -17.71 6.73
C ALA A 10 19.82 -18.05 7.55
N VAL A 11 20.88 -18.50 6.86
CA VAL A 11 22.15 -18.86 7.50
C VAL A 11 22.84 -17.61 8.02
N SER A 12 23.38 -17.69 9.23
CA SER A 12 24.02 -16.55 9.89
C SER A 12 25.18 -15.98 9.06
N GLY A 13 25.14 -14.68 8.81
CA GLY A 13 26.12 -13.95 8.00
C GLY A 13 25.72 -13.82 6.52
N GLU A 14 24.73 -14.60 6.06
CA GLU A 14 24.30 -14.67 4.66
C GLU A 14 22.81 -14.31 4.50
N GLU A 15 22.17 -13.75 5.53
CA GLU A 15 20.72 -13.49 5.51
C GLU A 15 20.32 -12.46 4.44
N VAL A 16 21.15 -11.42 4.23
CA VAL A 16 20.89 -10.39 3.21
C VAL A 16 20.98 -10.94 1.78
N PRO A 17 22.06 -11.60 1.35
CA PRO A 17 22.14 -12.15 -0.02
C PRO A 17 21.13 -13.28 -0.28
N LEU A 18 20.71 -14.04 0.75
CA LEU A 18 19.71 -15.11 0.61
C LEU A 18 18.26 -14.61 0.71
N LEU A 19 18.03 -13.35 1.07
CA LEU A 19 16.70 -12.83 1.38
C LEU A 19 15.66 -13.00 0.24
N PRO A 20 16.00 -12.78 -1.05
CA PRO A 20 15.04 -13.03 -2.13
C PRO A 20 14.61 -14.50 -2.20
N ILE A 21 15.54 -15.43 -1.98
CA ILE A 21 15.26 -16.88 -1.98
C ILE A 21 14.40 -17.24 -0.77
N TYR A 22 14.73 -16.69 0.40
CA TYR A 22 13.93 -16.86 1.62
C TYR A 22 12.49 -16.39 1.40
N ALA A 23 12.29 -15.18 0.86
CA ALA A 23 10.97 -14.61 0.63
C ALA A 23 10.11 -15.46 -0.31
N GLN A 24 10.69 -15.98 -1.40
CA GLN A 24 10.01 -16.87 -2.33
C GLN A 24 9.66 -18.23 -1.69
N ALA A 25 10.57 -18.81 -0.92
CA ALA A 25 10.31 -20.06 -0.20
C ALA A 25 9.24 -19.89 0.89
N ALA A 26 9.27 -18.76 1.61
CA ALA A 26 8.27 -18.38 2.60
C ALA A 26 6.88 -18.23 1.97
N ASN A 27 6.81 -17.52 0.84
CA ASN A 27 5.59 -17.38 0.04
C ASN A 27 4.96 -18.74 -0.32
N LEU A 28 5.75 -19.65 -0.89
CA LEU A 28 5.28 -20.99 -1.25
C LEU A 28 4.81 -21.80 -0.04
N HIS A 29 5.50 -21.67 1.10
CA HIS A 29 5.09 -22.32 2.33
C HIS A 29 3.74 -21.79 2.84
N LEU A 30 3.53 -20.47 2.82
CA LEU A 30 2.26 -19.86 3.24
C LEU A 30 1.11 -20.23 2.30
N LEU A 31 1.35 -20.30 0.99
CA LEU A 31 0.36 -20.77 0.01
C LEU A 31 -0.01 -22.24 0.23
N LEU A 32 0.97 -23.11 0.53
CA LEU A 32 0.69 -24.51 0.83
C LEU A 32 -0.13 -24.67 2.12
N LEU A 33 0.18 -23.89 3.16
CA LEU A 33 -0.60 -23.89 4.40
C LEU A 33 -2.02 -23.36 4.17
N ARG A 34 -2.19 -22.35 3.31
CA ARG A 34 -3.50 -21.85 2.87
C ARG A 34 -4.35 -22.97 2.27
N ASP A 35 -3.75 -23.76 1.40
CA ASP A 35 -4.46 -24.83 0.68
C ASP A 35 -4.96 -25.91 1.65
N ALA A 36 -4.25 -26.17 2.76
CA ALA A 36 -4.74 -27.03 3.82
C ALA A 36 -6.00 -26.47 4.52
N SER A 37 -6.11 -25.14 4.66
CA SER A 37 -7.31 -24.47 5.19
C SER A 37 -8.50 -24.54 4.24
N ILE A 38 -8.26 -24.49 2.92
CA ILE A 38 -9.32 -24.51 1.90
C ILE A 38 -9.78 -25.95 1.61
N PHE A 39 -8.84 -26.86 1.34
CA PHE A 39 -9.12 -28.20 0.81
C PHE A 39 -8.90 -29.32 1.82
N GLY A 40 -8.39 -29.02 3.02
CA GLY A 40 -8.00 -30.05 3.99
C GLY A 40 -9.11 -31.02 4.34
N LYS A 41 -10.36 -30.54 4.44
CA LYS A 41 -11.53 -31.39 4.69
C LYS A 41 -11.77 -32.40 3.56
N GLU A 42 -11.61 -31.97 2.30
CA GLU A 42 -11.75 -32.84 1.12
C GLU A 42 -10.61 -33.87 1.04
N TRP A 43 -9.42 -33.52 1.54
CA TRP A 43 -8.28 -34.43 1.65
C TRP A 43 -8.39 -35.42 2.83
N GLY A 44 -9.44 -35.31 3.65
CA GLY A 44 -9.67 -36.19 4.81
C GLY A 44 -8.97 -35.75 6.10
N LEU A 45 -8.48 -34.51 6.18
CA LEU A 45 -7.94 -33.95 7.43
C LEU A 45 -9.06 -33.68 8.43
N SER A 46 -8.77 -33.91 9.70
CA SER A 46 -9.66 -33.53 10.81
C SER A 46 -9.71 -32.01 11.01
N SER A 47 -10.77 -31.51 11.64
CA SER A 47 -10.88 -30.08 11.99
C SER A 47 -9.71 -29.61 12.87
N SER A 48 -9.20 -30.47 13.77
CA SER A 48 -8.04 -30.15 14.61
C SER A 48 -6.75 -29.97 13.81
N GLU A 49 -6.53 -30.81 12.80
CA GLU A 49 -5.37 -30.68 11.90
C GLU A 49 -5.46 -29.41 11.05
N ILE A 50 -6.64 -29.13 10.50
CA ILE A 50 -6.89 -27.90 9.72
C ILE A 50 -6.62 -26.66 10.58
N SER A 51 -7.17 -26.61 11.80
CA SER A 51 -6.91 -25.50 12.73
C SER A 51 -5.42 -25.39 13.09
N THR A 52 -4.70 -26.51 13.21
CA THR A 52 -3.25 -26.50 13.45
C THR A 52 -2.49 -25.89 12.28
N PHE A 53 -2.85 -26.22 11.04
CA PHE A 53 -2.22 -25.64 9.85
C PHE A 53 -2.55 -24.16 9.69
N TYR A 54 -3.80 -23.78 9.93
CA TYR A 54 -4.23 -22.38 9.93
C TYR A 54 -3.47 -21.54 10.96
N ASN A 55 -3.41 -21.98 12.23
CA ASN A 55 -2.70 -21.24 13.28
C ASN A 55 -1.22 -21.07 12.93
N ARG A 56 -0.61 -22.13 12.38
CA ARG A 56 0.78 -22.07 11.89
C ARG A 56 0.93 -21.11 10.71
N GLN A 57 -0.04 -21.04 9.81
CA GLN A 57 -0.01 -20.11 8.68
C GLN A 57 0.02 -18.66 9.16
N VAL A 58 -0.88 -18.31 10.09
CA VAL A 58 -0.98 -16.95 10.65
C VAL A 58 0.29 -16.58 11.41
N GLU A 59 0.81 -17.48 12.24
CA GLU A 59 2.09 -17.29 12.95
C GLU A 59 3.24 -17.06 11.97
N ARG A 60 3.38 -17.92 10.94
CA ARG A 60 4.47 -17.83 9.97
C ARG A 60 4.36 -16.62 9.06
N ALA A 61 3.16 -16.14 8.75
CA ALA A 61 3.00 -14.89 8.00
C ALA A 61 3.66 -13.72 8.75
N GLY A 62 3.51 -13.67 10.08
CA GLY A 62 4.21 -12.70 10.93
C GLY A 62 5.72 -12.91 10.96
N ASP A 63 6.17 -14.11 11.32
CA ASP A 63 7.60 -14.42 11.42
C ASP A 63 8.37 -14.12 10.12
N TYR A 64 7.79 -14.51 8.97
CA TYR A 64 8.40 -14.32 7.67
C TYR A 64 8.41 -12.84 7.26
N SER A 65 7.35 -12.10 7.58
CA SER A 65 7.30 -10.65 7.34
C SER A 65 8.38 -9.93 8.12
N ASP A 66 8.47 -10.18 9.43
CA ASP A 66 9.44 -9.52 10.31
C ASP A 66 10.88 -9.88 9.94
N HIS A 67 11.16 -11.14 9.57
CA HIS A 67 12.47 -11.54 9.06
C HIS A 67 12.85 -10.77 7.78
N CYS A 68 11.94 -10.72 6.81
CA CYS A 68 12.17 -10.02 5.55
C CYS A 68 12.42 -8.52 5.76
N VAL A 69 11.59 -7.85 6.57
CA VAL A 69 11.73 -6.42 6.87
C VAL A 69 13.03 -6.12 7.60
N LYS A 70 13.39 -6.93 8.60
CA LYS A 70 14.63 -6.78 9.37
C LYS A 70 15.87 -6.84 8.47
N TRP A 71 15.97 -7.88 7.63
CA TRP A 71 17.17 -8.09 6.81
C TRP A 71 17.22 -7.19 5.59
N TYR A 72 16.06 -6.80 5.03
CA TYR A 72 16.00 -5.69 4.08
C TYR A 72 16.59 -4.41 4.70
N SER A 73 16.10 -4.03 5.88
CA SER A 73 16.55 -2.80 6.55
C SER A 73 18.03 -2.86 6.91
N THR A 74 18.51 -4.02 7.35
CA THR A 74 19.93 -4.25 7.67
C THR A 74 20.80 -4.12 6.41
N GLY A 75 20.44 -4.80 5.33
CA GLY A 75 21.17 -4.73 4.05
C GLY A 75 21.19 -3.32 3.46
N LEU A 76 20.04 -2.63 3.48
CA LEU A 76 19.93 -1.26 3.01
C LEU A 76 20.81 -0.30 3.82
N ASN A 77 20.78 -0.41 5.15
CA ASN A 77 21.61 0.43 6.04
C ASN A 77 23.11 0.17 5.86
N ASN A 78 23.52 -1.08 5.58
CA ASN A 78 24.92 -1.43 5.33
C ASN A 78 25.46 -0.82 4.01
N LEU A 79 24.59 -0.53 3.05
CA LEU A 79 24.95 0.12 1.78
C LEU A 79 24.95 1.65 1.86
N ARG A 80 24.53 2.22 3.00
CA ARG A 80 24.51 3.66 3.17
C ARG A 80 25.93 4.21 3.19
N GLY A 81 26.22 5.18 2.34
CA GLY A 81 27.52 5.83 2.25
C GLY A 81 27.41 7.35 2.26
N THR A 82 28.44 8.01 1.73
CA THR A 82 28.58 9.48 1.77
C THR A 82 28.62 10.13 0.40
N ASN A 83 28.81 9.35 -0.68
CA ASN A 83 29.02 9.83 -2.04
C ASN A 83 27.96 9.31 -3.03
N ALA A 84 27.96 9.84 -4.25
CA ALA A 84 26.99 9.48 -5.28
C ALA A 84 27.07 8.01 -5.70
N GLU A 85 28.27 7.43 -5.77
CA GLU A 85 28.43 6.01 -6.11
C GLU A 85 27.77 5.09 -5.07
N SER A 86 27.93 5.38 -3.78
CA SER A 86 27.24 4.66 -2.71
C SER A 86 25.73 4.84 -2.78
N TRP A 87 25.25 6.02 -3.21
CA TRP A 87 23.82 6.26 -3.42
C TRP A 87 23.25 5.39 -4.54
N VAL A 88 23.98 5.20 -5.64
CA VAL A 88 23.56 4.31 -6.74
C VAL A 88 23.33 2.89 -6.22
N ARG A 89 24.31 2.31 -5.52
CA ARG A 89 24.20 0.94 -4.98
C ARG A 89 23.09 0.82 -3.93
N TYR A 90 22.94 1.84 -3.09
CA TYR A 90 21.87 1.92 -2.08
C TYR A 90 20.48 1.96 -2.73
N ASN A 91 20.29 2.80 -3.76
CA ASN A 91 19.03 2.92 -4.47
C ASN A 91 18.68 1.64 -5.25
N GLN A 92 19.67 1.05 -5.91
CA GLN A 92 19.49 -0.22 -6.63
C GLN A 92 19.04 -1.32 -5.66
N PHE A 93 19.71 -1.50 -4.52
CA PHE A 93 19.27 -2.46 -3.50
C PHE A 93 17.87 -2.16 -2.99
N ARG A 94 17.56 -0.88 -2.70
CA ARG A 94 16.21 -0.45 -2.28
C ARG A 94 15.15 -0.88 -3.30
N ARG A 95 15.35 -0.56 -4.58
CA ARG A 95 14.40 -0.92 -5.65
C ARG A 95 14.29 -2.43 -5.78
N ASP A 96 15.40 -3.11 -6.01
CA ASP A 96 15.39 -4.53 -6.38
C ASP A 96 14.84 -5.39 -5.23
N MET A 97 15.20 -5.09 -3.97
CA MET A 97 14.68 -5.81 -2.82
C MET A 97 13.22 -5.42 -2.47
N THR A 98 12.78 -4.21 -2.83
CA THR A 98 11.35 -3.90 -2.75
C THR A 98 10.55 -4.81 -3.69
N LEU A 99 10.99 -4.93 -4.94
CA LEU A 99 10.33 -5.75 -5.96
C LEU A 99 10.39 -7.26 -5.65
N MET A 100 11.55 -7.75 -5.20
CA MET A 100 11.77 -9.19 -4.98
C MET A 100 11.30 -9.70 -3.62
N VAL A 101 11.22 -8.82 -2.61
CA VAL A 101 10.94 -9.19 -1.21
C VAL A 101 9.72 -8.45 -0.66
N LEU A 102 9.78 -7.12 -0.55
CA LEU A 102 8.76 -6.37 0.20
C LEU A 102 7.38 -6.39 -0.44
N ASP A 103 7.31 -6.33 -1.77
CA ASP A 103 6.06 -6.43 -2.52
C ASP A 103 5.35 -7.76 -2.27
N LEU A 104 6.12 -8.84 -2.14
CA LEU A 104 5.61 -10.17 -1.84
C LEU A 104 5.15 -10.28 -0.38
N VAL A 105 5.96 -9.76 0.55
CA VAL A 105 5.65 -9.73 1.98
C VAL A 105 4.35 -8.96 2.27
N ALA A 106 4.12 -7.85 1.55
CA ALA A 106 2.89 -7.08 1.68
C ALA A 106 1.61 -7.87 1.36
N LEU A 107 1.73 -8.97 0.61
CA LEU A 107 0.62 -9.84 0.22
C LEU A 107 0.40 -11.02 1.19
N PHE A 108 1.35 -11.33 2.08
CA PHE A 108 1.23 -12.45 3.02
C PHE A 108 -0.06 -12.44 3.86
N PRO A 109 -0.55 -11.30 4.39
CA PRO A 109 -1.82 -11.27 5.11
C PRO A 109 -3.01 -11.77 4.30
N SER A 110 -2.99 -11.57 2.98
CA SER A 110 -4.09 -11.96 2.07
C SER A 110 -4.22 -13.47 1.90
N TYR A 111 -3.29 -14.27 2.46
CA TYR A 111 -3.39 -15.73 2.47
C TYR A 111 -4.17 -16.28 3.65
N ASP A 112 -4.53 -15.46 4.64
CA ASP A 112 -5.43 -15.85 5.72
C ASP A 112 -6.84 -16.08 5.17
N THR A 113 -7.27 -17.33 5.13
CA THR A 113 -8.55 -17.74 4.54
C THR A 113 -9.75 -17.41 5.41
N GLN A 114 -9.57 -17.24 6.72
CA GLN A 114 -10.66 -16.81 7.61
C GLN A 114 -10.87 -15.31 7.47
N MET A 115 -9.78 -14.56 7.29
CA MET A 115 -9.83 -13.12 7.11
C MET A 115 -10.22 -12.71 5.67
N TYR A 116 -9.79 -13.48 4.68
CA TYR A 116 -10.02 -13.22 3.26
C TYR A 116 -10.61 -14.46 2.56
N PRO A 117 -11.86 -14.84 2.89
CA PRO A 117 -12.50 -16.06 2.39
C PRO A 117 -12.93 -15.97 0.92
N ILE A 118 -13.05 -14.75 0.39
CA ILE A 118 -13.42 -14.47 -1.01
C ILE A 118 -12.32 -13.67 -1.70
N LYS A 119 -12.48 -13.47 -3.01
CA LYS A 119 -11.56 -12.65 -3.81
C LYS A 119 -11.26 -11.33 -3.09
N THR A 120 -9.98 -11.00 -3.00
CA THR A 120 -9.49 -9.77 -2.36
C THR A 120 -8.51 -9.08 -3.30
N THR A 121 -8.66 -7.77 -3.47
CA THR A 121 -7.75 -6.96 -4.31
C THR A 121 -6.88 -6.11 -3.40
N ALA A 122 -5.56 -6.38 -3.39
CA ALA A 122 -4.56 -5.59 -2.68
C ALA A 122 -3.91 -4.56 -3.61
N GLN A 123 -3.41 -3.46 -3.05
CA GLN A 123 -2.76 -2.38 -3.81
C GLN A 123 -1.43 -1.99 -3.18
N LEU A 124 -0.35 -2.09 -3.95
CA LEU A 124 0.98 -1.59 -3.58
C LEU A 124 1.10 -0.11 -3.98
N THR A 125 1.21 0.78 -2.99
CA THR A 125 1.24 2.24 -3.19
C THR A 125 2.64 2.85 -3.06
N ARG A 126 3.65 2.06 -2.66
CA ARG A 126 5.05 2.51 -2.58
C ARG A 126 5.58 3.03 -3.93
N GLU A 127 6.46 4.01 -3.85
CA GLU A 127 7.31 4.41 -4.96
C GLU A 127 8.60 3.59 -4.99
N VAL A 128 9.03 3.18 -6.19
CA VAL A 128 10.40 2.73 -6.47
C VAL A 128 11.09 3.73 -7.39
N TYR A 129 12.41 3.84 -7.30
CA TYR A 129 13.19 4.82 -8.05
C TYR A 129 14.15 4.10 -9.00
N THR A 130 14.06 4.38 -10.29
CA THR A 130 15.05 3.89 -11.26
C THR A 130 16.39 4.56 -11.03
N ASP A 131 17.44 3.99 -11.61
CA ASP A 131 18.77 4.58 -11.54
C ASP A 131 18.79 5.97 -12.21
N ALA A 132 19.75 6.79 -11.77
CA ALA A 132 19.85 8.14 -12.28
C ALA A 132 20.29 8.14 -13.75
N ILE A 133 19.57 8.91 -14.58
CA ILE A 133 19.87 9.13 -15.98
C ILE A 133 21.13 9.98 -16.14
N GLY A 134 22.27 9.30 -16.17
CA GLY A 134 23.60 9.87 -16.34
C GLY A 134 24.58 8.81 -16.83
N THR A 135 25.73 9.21 -17.37
CA THR A 135 26.67 8.23 -17.94
C THR A 135 27.34 7.40 -16.84
N VAL A 136 27.39 6.08 -17.01
CA VAL A 136 27.86 5.12 -15.99
C VAL A 136 28.92 4.14 -16.50
N HIS A 137 29.10 4.04 -17.82
CA HIS A 137 30.09 3.14 -18.45
C HIS A 137 31.00 3.87 -19.44
N PRO A 138 31.82 4.83 -18.99
CA PRO A 138 32.85 5.37 -19.85
C PRO A 138 33.91 4.30 -20.17
N HIS A 139 34.60 4.44 -21.29
CA HIS A 139 35.82 3.68 -21.56
C HIS A 139 36.77 3.79 -20.35
N PRO A 140 37.53 2.74 -19.96
CA PRO A 140 38.30 2.72 -18.71
C PRO A 140 39.22 3.95 -18.48
N SER A 141 39.73 4.54 -19.56
CA SER A 141 40.53 5.79 -19.53
C SER A 141 39.74 7.05 -19.12
N PHE A 142 38.42 6.96 -18.96
CA PHE A 142 37.48 8.06 -18.69
C PHE A 142 36.56 7.76 -17.50
N THR A 143 36.95 6.87 -16.57
CA THR A 143 36.15 6.54 -15.37
C THR A 143 35.75 7.74 -14.51
N SER A 144 36.52 8.83 -14.56
CA SER A 144 36.19 10.10 -13.88
C SER A 144 35.07 10.89 -14.55
N THR A 145 34.58 10.48 -15.74
CA THR A 145 33.53 11.19 -16.47
C THR A 145 32.12 10.68 -16.20
N THR A 146 31.96 9.60 -15.41
CA THR A 146 30.63 9.16 -14.98
C THR A 146 29.92 10.28 -14.24
N TRP A 147 28.59 10.26 -14.25
CA TRP A 147 27.82 11.29 -13.55
C TRP A 147 28.12 11.32 -12.05
N TYR A 148 28.41 10.16 -11.44
CA TYR A 148 28.65 10.03 -10.00
C TYR A 148 30.12 10.23 -9.58
N ASN A 149 31.09 10.16 -10.50
CA ASN A 149 32.52 10.47 -10.22
C ASN A 149 32.92 11.90 -10.64
N ASN A 150 32.00 12.66 -11.23
CA ASN A 150 32.24 14.00 -11.75
C ASN A 150 31.69 15.10 -10.83
N ASN A 151 32.32 15.30 -9.66
CA ASN A 151 31.90 16.31 -8.68
C ASN A 151 30.39 16.24 -8.36
N ALA A 152 29.85 15.03 -8.27
CA ALA A 152 28.46 14.80 -7.92
C ALA A 152 28.17 15.26 -6.48
N PRO A 153 26.92 15.61 -6.16
CA PRO A 153 26.54 15.92 -4.78
C PRO A 153 26.77 14.73 -3.84
N SER A 154 26.82 15.01 -2.53
CA SER A 154 26.91 13.96 -1.51
C SER A 154 25.70 13.03 -1.56
N PHE A 155 25.83 11.83 -0.97
CA PHE A 155 24.72 10.89 -0.79
C PHE A 155 23.47 11.58 -0.22
N SER A 156 23.63 12.36 0.86
CA SER A 156 22.52 13.02 1.54
C SER A 156 21.86 14.10 0.68
N ALA A 157 22.64 14.83 -0.11
CA ALA A 157 22.12 15.83 -1.03
C ALA A 157 21.32 15.19 -2.18
N ILE A 158 21.78 14.05 -2.69
CA ILE A 158 21.05 13.29 -3.71
C ILE A 158 19.75 12.74 -3.13
N GLU A 159 19.81 12.01 -2.01
CA GLU A 159 18.64 11.40 -1.38
C GLU A 159 17.55 12.45 -1.10
N ALA A 160 17.92 13.62 -0.55
CA ALA A 160 16.97 14.71 -0.29
C ALA A 160 16.42 15.39 -1.55
N ALA A 161 17.13 15.31 -2.68
CA ALA A 161 16.72 15.96 -3.93
C ALA A 161 15.79 15.08 -4.77
N VAL A 162 15.92 13.76 -4.72
CA VAL A 162 15.21 12.86 -5.65
C VAL A 162 14.23 11.88 -5.00
N VAL A 163 14.37 11.62 -3.69
CA VAL A 163 13.44 10.77 -2.95
C VAL A 163 12.42 11.67 -2.26
N ARG A 164 11.14 11.45 -2.55
CA ARG A 164 10.06 12.24 -1.95
C ARG A 164 9.89 11.85 -0.48
N ASN A 165 9.63 12.85 0.37
CA ASN A 165 9.16 12.60 1.74
C ASN A 165 7.79 11.89 1.69
N PRO A 166 7.44 11.06 2.69
CA PRO A 166 6.14 10.39 2.74
C PRO A 166 4.97 11.33 2.42
N HIS A 167 4.14 10.94 1.47
CA HIS A 167 3.07 11.78 0.92
C HIS A 167 1.85 10.94 0.53
N LEU A 168 0.70 11.59 0.35
CA LEU A 168 -0.48 10.93 -0.20
C LEU A 168 -0.21 10.51 -1.65
N LEU A 169 -0.73 9.36 -2.06
CA LEU A 169 -0.59 8.87 -3.42
C LEU A 169 -1.14 9.91 -4.42
N ASP A 170 -0.28 10.30 -5.35
CA ASP A 170 -0.59 11.23 -6.42
C ASP A 170 -0.19 10.67 -7.78
N PHE A 171 -0.72 11.30 -8.82
CA PHE A 171 -0.45 10.96 -10.19
C PHE A 171 0.02 12.18 -10.97
N LEU A 172 1.04 11.98 -11.81
CA LEU A 172 1.58 13.00 -12.69
C LEU A 172 0.56 13.37 -13.77
N GLU A 173 0.35 14.68 -13.94
CA GLU A 173 -0.62 15.26 -14.87
C GLU A 173 0.07 16.02 -16.00
N GLN A 174 1.22 16.66 -15.73
CA GLN A 174 1.96 17.41 -16.73
C GLN A 174 3.43 17.56 -16.32
N VAL A 175 4.32 17.60 -17.32
CA VAL A 175 5.72 18.00 -17.17
C VAL A 175 6.00 19.19 -18.08
N THR A 176 6.51 20.28 -17.53
CA THR A 176 7.13 21.36 -18.32
C THR A 176 8.64 21.32 -18.11
N ILE A 177 9.40 21.16 -19.18
CA ILE A 177 10.84 20.94 -19.18
C ILE A 177 11.56 22.20 -19.64
N TYR A 178 12.52 22.66 -18.83
CA TYR A 178 13.37 23.81 -19.10
C TYR A 178 14.77 23.33 -19.48
N SER A 179 15.27 23.77 -20.63
CA SER A 179 16.53 23.27 -21.19
C SER A 179 17.71 24.23 -20.98
N LEU A 180 18.85 23.71 -20.57
CA LEU A 180 20.12 24.43 -20.50
C LEU A 180 21.01 24.07 -21.70
N LEU A 181 21.83 25.02 -22.13
CA LEU A 181 22.81 24.82 -23.19
C LEU A 181 24.20 24.61 -22.58
N SER A 182 24.86 23.51 -22.95
CA SER A 182 26.30 23.36 -22.85
C SER A 182 26.89 23.32 -24.25
N ARG A 183 27.78 24.27 -24.57
CA ARG A 183 28.30 24.47 -25.93
C ARG A 183 29.81 24.69 -25.91
N TRP A 184 30.48 24.04 -26.85
CA TRP A 184 31.89 24.25 -27.17
C TRP A 184 32.04 24.85 -28.56
N SER A 185 31.29 24.31 -29.52
CA SER A 185 31.26 24.79 -30.90
C SER A 185 29.86 24.59 -31.50
N ASN A 186 29.68 24.98 -32.75
CA ASN A 186 28.42 24.71 -33.46
C ASN A 186 28.24 23.22 -33.82
N THR A 187 29.30 22.42 -33.79
CA THR A 187 29.28 20.98 -34.07
C THR A 187 29.40 20.13 -32.81
N GLN A 188 29.65 20.76 -31.65
CA GLN A 188 29.74 20.11 -30.35
C GLN A 188 28.96 20.92 -29.29
N TYR A 189 27.72 20.50 -29.04
CA TYR A 189 26.82 21.12 -28.06
C TYR A 189 25.75 20.14 -27.57
N MET A 190 25.18 20.43 -26.41
CA MET A 190 24.11 19.67 -25.77
C MET A 190 23.07 20.62 -25.19
N ASN A 191 21.87 20.64 -25.76
CA ASN A 191 20.69 21.16 -25.06
C ASN A 191 20.19 20.05 -24.13
N MET A 192 20.24 20.27 -22.82
CA MET A 192 19.94 19.25 -21.82
C MET A 192 18.85 19.70 -20.86
N TRP A 193 18.21 18.72 -20.22
CA TRP A 193 17.25 18.95 -19.15
C TRP A 193 17.90 19.69 -17.99
N GLY A 194 17.54 20.95 -17.80
CA GLY A 194 18.12 21.84 -16.79
C GLY A 194 17.25 22.03 -15.55
N GLY A 195 15.94 21.88 -15.72
CA GLY A 195 14.93 21.97 -14.67
C GLY A 195 13.57 21.56 -15.21
N HIS A 196 12.59 21.40 -14.32
CA HIS A 196 11.22 21.10 -14.68
C HIS A 196 10.22 21.73 -13.71
N LYS A 197 8.99 21.87 -14.18
CA LYS A 197 7.79 22.02 -13.35
C LYS A 197 6.93 20.77 -13.53
N LEU A 198 6.52 20.14 -12.43
CA LEU A 198 5.61 19.00 -12.44
C LEU A 198 4.25 19.45 -11.91
N GLU A 199 3.19 18.95 -12.52
CA GLU A 199 1.84 19.08 -12.02
C GLU A 199 1.30 17.68 -11.72
N PHE A 200 0.71 17.49 -10.54
CA PHE A 200 0.25 16.18 -10.06
C PHE A 200 -0.97 16.33 -9.15
N ARG A 201 -1.76 15.27 -9.00
CA ARG A 201 -2.96 15.29 -8.14
C ARG A 201 -3.21 13.96 -7.47
N THR A 202 -3.80 14.01 -6.28
CA THR A 202 -4.38 12.86 -5.58
C THR A 202 -5.75 12.50 -6.20
N ILE A 203 -6.29 11.32 -5.88
CA ILE A 203 -7.57 10.84 -6.42
C ILE A 203 -8.74 11.69 -5.91
N GLY A 204 -9.27 12.55 -6.76
CA GLY A 204 -10.36 13.47 -6.40
C GLY A 204 -9.92 14.72 -5.64
N GLY A 205 -8.60 15.00 -5.60
CA GLY A 205 -8.02 16.20 -5.00
C GLY A 205 -7.72 17.32 -6.00
N THR A 206 -7.06 18.37 -5.51
CA THR A 206 -6.64 19.52 -6.32
C THR A 206 -5.28 19.29 -6.98
N LEU A 207 -5.00 20.06 -8.03
CA LEU A 207 -3.71 20.07 -8.68
C LEU A 207 -2.65 20.68 -7.75
N ASN A 208 -1.52 19.99 -7.63
CA ASN A 208 -0.32 20.45 -6.93
C ASN A 208 0.80 20.67 -7.94
N ILE A 209 1.74 21.55 -7.59
CA ILE A 209 2.86 21.93 -8.45
C ILE A 209 4.16 21.80 -7.68
N SER A 210 5.16 21.18 -8.28
CA SER A 210 6.55 21.26 -7.84
C SER A 210 7.44 21.82 -8.94
N THR A 211 8.58 22.40 -8.56
CA THR A 211 9.58 22.91 -9.50
C THR A 211 10.96 22.60 -8.99
N GLN A 212 11.82 22.08 -9.85
CA GLN A 212 13.19 21.71 -9.52
C GLN A 212 14.15 22.12 -10.64
N GLY A 213 15.38 22.51 -10.28
CA GLY A 213 16.41 22.92 -11.23
C GLY A 213 16.22 24.33 -11.78
N SER A 214 16.87 24.63 -12.90
CA SER A 214 16.80 25.95 -13.53
C SER A 214 15.56 26.07 -14.40
N THR A 215 14.70 27.04 -14.09
CA THR A 215 13.55 27.44 -14.93
C THR A 215 13.85 28.66 -15.81
N ASN A 216 15.00 29.31 -15.60
CA ASN A 216 15.43 30.44 -16.41
C ASN A 216 16.27 29.92 -17.59
N THR A 217 15.68 29.90 -18.79
CA THR A 217 16.31 29.32 -19.98
C THR A 217 16.08 30.17 -21.22
N SER A 218 17.08 30.19 -22.11
CA SER A 218 16.97 30.83 -23.43
C SER A 218 16.36 29.92 -24.51
N ILE A 219 16.13 28.65 -24.17
CA ILE A 219 15.48 27.65 -25.02
C ILE A 219 14.03 27.54 -24.58
N ASN A 220 13.10 27.54 -25.54
CA ASN A 220 11.67 27.40 -25.28
C ASN A 220 11.38 26.13 -24.46
N PRO A 221 10.61 26.23 -23.36
CA PRO A 221 10.22 25.06 -22.59
C PRO A 221 9.36 24.08 -23.40
N VAL A 222 9.52 22.79 -23.12
CA VAL A 222 8.69 21.72 -23.70
C VAL A 222 7.66 21.29 -22.67
N THR A 223 6.37 21.36 -23.00
CA THR A 223 5.29 20.91 -22.11
C THR A 223 4.65 19.64 -22.64
N LEU A 224 4.64 18.60 -21.81
CA LEU A 224 4.11 17.27 -22.12
C LEU A 224 2.93 16.95 -21.19
N PRO A 225 1.71 16.78 -21.72
CA PRO A 225 0.54 16.44 -20.91
C PRO A 225 0.43 14.94 -20.65
N PHE A 226 0.14 14.57 -19.41
CA PHE A 226 -0.06 13.20 -18.93
C PHE A 226 -1.40 12.98 -18.20
N THR A 227 -2.30 13.98 -18.22
CA THR A 227 -3.66 13.81 -17.69
C THR A 227 -4.35 12.58 -18.28
N SER A 228 -4.87 11.73 -17.38
CA SER A 228 -5.52 10.46 -17.72
C SER A 228 -4.64 9.47 -18.51
N ARG A 229 -3.32 9.58 -18.37
CA ARG A 229 -2.35 8.70 -19.03
C ARG A 229 -1.44 8.01 -18.00
N ASP A 230 -1.15 6.75 -18.27
CA ASP A 230 -0.10 6.01 -17.59
C ASP A 230 1.13 5.99 -18.49
N VAL A 231 2.18 6.71 -18.10
CA VAL A 231 3.51 6.60 -18.71
C VAL A 231 4.14 5.33 -18.16
N TYR A 232 4.25 4.31 -18.99
CA TYR A 232 4.65 2.96 -18.56
C TYR A 232 6.10 2.62 -18.89
N ARG A 233 6.77 3.41 -19.75
CA ARG A 233 8.18 3.26 -20.09
C ARG A 233 8.82 4.60 -20.43
N THR A 234 10.08 4.76 -20.07
CA THR A 234 10.92 5.87 -20.54
C THR A 234 12.18 5.34 -21.21
N GLU A 235 12.51 5.91 -22.37
CA GLU A 235 13.80 5.71 -23.03
C GLU A 235 14.56 7.03 -22.97
N SER A 236 15.62 7.07 -22.18
CA SER A 236 16.36 8.30 -21.90
C SER A 236 17.79 8.18 -22.41
N LEU A 237 18.25 9.22 -23.11
CA LEU A 237 19.67 9.31 -23.46
C LEU A 237 20.39 10.07 -22.34
N ALA A 238 21.31 9.39 -21.65
CA ALA A 238 22.31 10.02 -20.81
C ALA A 238 23.42 10.58 -21.71
N GLY A 239 23.50 11.90 -21.81
CA GLY A 239 24.48 12.63 -22.62
C GLY A 239 25.73 12.99 -21.83
N LEU A 240 26.88 12.82 -22.48
CA LEU A 240 28.18 13.27 -22.01
C LEU A 240 28.79 14.16 -23.08
N ASN A 241 28.96 15.44 -22.75
CA ASN A 241 29.67 16.35 -23.61
C ASN A 241 31.01 16.73 -22.97
N LEU A 242 32.09 16.35 -23.65
CA LEU A 242 33.45 16.27 -23.11
C LEU A 242 34.40 17.16 -23.92
N PHE A 243 35.13 18.04 -23.22
CA PHE A 243 36.25 18.77 -23.79
C PHE A 243 37.40 18.84 -22.80
N LEU A 244 38.58 18.43 -23.26
CA LEU A 244 39.80 18.26 -22.45
C LEU A 244 39.53 17.42 -21.19
N THR A 245 39.23 18.07 -20.06
CA THR A 245 39.06 17.46 -18.73
C THR A 245 37.77 17.85 -18.00
N GLN A 246 36.84 18.61 -18.62
CA GLN A 246 35.58 19.04 -17.97
C GLN A 246 34.36 18.35 -18.62
N PRO A 247 33.97 17.16 -18.14
CA PRO A 247 32.78 16.47 -18.62
C PRO A 247 31.50 17.15 -18.11
N VAL A 248 30.54 17.37 -19.00
CA VAL A 248 29.17 17.78 -18.63
C VAL A 248 28.22 16.62 -18.88
N ASN A 249 27.60 16.13 -17.80
CA ASN A 249 26.57 15.10 -17.85
C ASN A 249 25.18 15.75 -17.85
N GLY A 250 24.32 15.33 -18.77
CA GLY A 250 22.96 15.86 -18.92
C GLY A 250 22.04 14.91 -19.67
N VAL A 251 20.73 15.16 -19.64
CA VAL A 251 19.75 14.37 -20.40
C VAL A 251 19.27 15.20 -21.61
N PRO A 252 19.78 14.94 -22.83
CA PRO A 252 19.36 15.67 -24.03
C PRO A 252 18.13 15.09 -24.74
N ARG A 253 17.70 13.87 -24.38
CA ARG A 253 16.51 13.25 -24.96
C ARG A 253 15.83 12.31 -23.99
N VAL A 254 14.50 12.35 -23.98
CA VAL A 254 13.64 11.37 -23.30
C VAL A 254 12.43 11.08 -24.18
N ASP A 255 12.13 9.81 -24.41
CA ASP A 255 10.91 9.34 -25.02
C ASP A 255 10.03 8.73 -23.91
N PHE A 256 8.82 9.26 -23.74
CA PHE A 256 7.82 8.84 -22.76
C PHE A 256 6.72 8.05 -23.47
N HIS A 257 6.69 6.75 -23.22
CA HIS A 257 5.69 5.83 -23.75
C HIS A 257 4.50 5.79 -22.80
N TRP A 258 3.32 6.13 -23.30
CA TRP A 258 2.13 6.26 -22.46
C TRP A 258 0.90 5.59 -23.08
N LYS A 259 -0.06 5.27 -22.22
CA LYS A 259 -1.40 4.86 -22.65
C LYS A 259 -2.48 5.62 -21.91
N PHE A 260 -3.66 5.72 -22.52
CA PHE A 260 -4.83 6.17 -21.79
C PHE A 260 -5.25 5.12 -20.76
N VAL A 261 -5.69 5.58 -19.59
CA VAL A 261 -6.13 4.72 -18.49
C VAL A 261 -7.39 3.94 -18.87
N THR A 262 -8.32 4.61 -19.58
CA THR A 262 -9.65 4.09 -19.90
C THR A 262 -9.81 3.61 -21.34
N HIS A 263 -8.78 3.78 -22.19
CA HIS A 263 -8.84 3.44 -23.61
C HIS A 263 -7.64 2.59 -24.02
N PRO A 264 -7.78 1.64 -24.95
CA PRO A 264 -6.68 0.81 -25.46
C PRO A 264 -5.79 1.59 -26.45
N ILE A 265 -5.51 2.85 -26.17
CA ILE A 265 -4.73 3.74 -27.03
C ILE A 265 -3.41 4.02 -26.30
N ALA A 266 -2.32 3.66 -26.95
CA ALA A 266 -0.95 3.98 -26.55
C ALA A 266 -0.27 4.87 -27.60
N SER A 267 0.64 5.73 -27.16
CA SER A 267 1.39 6.66 -27.99
C SER A 267 2.56 7.23 -27.19
N ASP A 268 3.36 8.08 -27.82
CA ASP A 268 4.63 8.56 -27.28
C ASP A 268 4.68 10.08 -27.29
N ASN A 269 5.28 10.65 -26.25
CA ASN A 269 5.71 12.05 -26.23
C ASN A 269 7.22 12.08 -26.07
N PHE A 270 7.90 13.03 -26.70
CA PHE A 270 9.35 13.13 -26.57
C PHE A 270 9.83 14.54 -26.20
N TYR A 271 10.93 14.57 -25.48
CA TYR A 271 11.75 15.74 -25.25
C TYR A 271 13.01 15.60 -26.12
N TYR A 272 13.19 16.51 -27.09
CA TYR A 272 14.39 16.54 -27.92
C TYR A 272 14.68 17.96 -28.45
N PRO A 273 15.36 18.81 -27.67
CA PRO A 273 15.77 20.16 -28.09
C PRO A 273 17.00 20.19 -29.00
N GLY A 274 17.62 19.04 -29.28
CA GLY A 274 18.77 18.90 -30.19
C GLY A 274 20.14 18.93 -29.52
N TYR A 275 21.07 18.14 -30.06
CA TYR A 275 22.48 18.07 -29.64
C TYR A 275 23.35 17.65 -30.84
N ALA A 276 24.66 17.88 -30.76
CA ALA A 276 25.62 17.43 -31.76
C ALA A 276 26.99 17.15 -31.13
N GLY A 277 27.70 16.13 -31.63
CA GLY A 277 29.09 15.86 -31.26
C GLY A 277 29.31 15.42 -29.80
N ILE A 278 28.35 14.72 -29.20
CA ILE A 278 28.40 14.25 -27.80
C ILE A 278 28.39 12.72 -27.73
N GLY A 279 28.85 12.16 -26.61
CA GLY A 279 28.59 10.76 -26.27
C GLY A 279 27.19 10.60 -25.68
N THR A 280 26.51 9.49 -25.97
CA THR A 280 25.22 9.14 -25.39
C THR A 280 25.18 7.69 -24.94
N GLN A 281 24.41 7.42 -23.89
CA GLN A 281 24.09 6.08 -23.39
C GLN A 281 22.58 5.98 -23.23
N LEU A 282 21.94 4.99 -23.88
CA LEU A 282 20.52 4.72 -23.71
C LEU A 282 20.29 4.04 -22.38
N GLN A 283 19.32 4.54 -21.63
CA GLN A 283 18.79 3.93 -20.42
C GLN A 283 17.29 3.78 -20.58
N ASP A 284 16.84 2.53 -20.49
CA ASP A 284 15.46 2.11 -20.68
C ASP A 284 14.91 1.61 -19.36
N SER A 285 13.80 2.19 -18.91
CA SER A 285 13.17 1.85 -17.64
C SER A 285 12.73 0.38 -17.57
N GLU A 286 12.44 -0.28 -18.71
CA GLU A 286 12.02 -1.68 -18.71
C GLU A 286 13.14 -2.66 -18.30
N ASN A 287 14.41 -2.24 -18.34
CA ASN A 287 15.51 -3.06 -17.83
C ASN A 287 15.51 -3.16 -16.29
N GLU A 288 14.90 -2.18 -15.62
CA GLU A 288 14.78 -2.13 -14.16
C GLU A 288 13.37 -2.49 -13.69
N LEU A 289 12.35 -2.13 -14.48
CA LEU A 289 10.93 -2.33 -14.20
C LEU A 289 10.25 -3.04 -15.38
N PRO A 290 10.49 -4.35 -15.56
CA PRO A 290 9.95 -5.08 -16.69
C PRO A 290 8.42 -5.20 -16.61
N PRO A 291 7.73 -5.40 -17.75
CA PRO A 291 6.34 -5.81 -17.76
C PRO A 291 6.11 -7.14 -17.01
N GLU A 292 4.92 -7.33 -16.45
CA GLU A 292 4.54 -8.53 -15.69
C GLU A 292 4.45 -9.79 -16.56
N ALA A 293 4.26 -9.62 -17.86
CA ALA A 293 4.16 -10.71 -18.83
C ALA A 293 4.78 -10.32 -20.17
N THR A 294 5.47 -11.27 -20.80
CA THR A 294 6.13 -11.11 -22.11
C THR A 294 5.25 -11.54 -23.29
N GLY A 295 4.12 -12.21 -23.03
CA GLY A 295 3.18 -12.70 -24.05
C GLY A 295 2.19 -11.65 -24.56
N GLN A 296 2.22 -10.44 -24.01
CA GLN A 296 1.37 -9.31 -24.38
C GLN A 296 2.23 -8.07 -24.63
N PRO A 297 1.75 -7.09 -25.41
CA PRO A 297 2.41 -5.81 -25.54
C PRO A 297 2.64 -5.15 -24.17
N ASN A 298 3.79 -4.49 -24.00
CA ASN A 298 4.15 -3.84 -22.74
C ASN A 298 3.11 -2.80 -22.26
N TYR A 299 2.44 -2.08 -23.16
CA TYR A 299 1.36 -1.15 -22.79
C TYR A 299 0.14 -1.85 -22.15
N GLU A 300 0.02 -3.17 -22.24
CA GLU A 300 -1.00 -3.98 -21.56
C GLU A 300 -0.48 -4.61 -20.27
N SER A 301 0.77 -5.07 -20.29
CA SER A 301 1.39 -5.86 -19.22
C SER A 301 2.34 -5.09 -18.30
N TYR A 302 2.53 -3.77 -18.49
CA TYR A 302 3.43 -2.96 -17.67
C TYR A 302 3.14 -3.11 -16.17
N SER A 303 4.21 -3.21 -15.37
CA SER A 303 4.13 -3.36 -13.91
C SER A 303 4.04 -2.02 -13.18
N HIS A 304 4.53 -0.94 -13.78
CA HIS A 304 4.73 0.35 -13.12
C HIS A 304 4.35 1.53 -14.01
N ARG A 305 3.97 2.64 -13.36
CA ARG A 305 3.72 3.92 -14.03
C ARG A 305 4.56 5.04 -13.42
N LEU A 306 5.02 5.98 -14.25
CA LEU A 306 5.76 7.16 -13.79
C LEU A 306 4.89 7.97 -12.82
N SER A 307 5.46 8.30 -11.66
CA SER A 307 4.79 9.05 -10.60
C SER A 307 5.41 10.43 -10.40
N HIS A 308 6.73 10.53 -10.40
CA HIS A 308 7.47 11.78 -10.23
C HIS A 308 8.81 11.77 -10.96
N ILE A 309 9.43 12.94 -11.10
CA ILE A 309 10.75 13.12 -11.70
C ILE A 309 11.59 13.93 -10.73
N GLY A 310 12.65 13.34 -10.18
CA GLY A 310 13.68 14.03 -9.42
C GLY A 310 14.84 14.49 -10.32
N LEU A 311 15.57 15.51 -9.88
CA LEU A 311 16.74 16.05 -10.56
C LEU A 311 17.93 16.17 -9.60
N ILE A 312 18.99 15.42 -9.90
CA ILE A 312 20.32 15.61 -9.34
C ILE A 312 20.97 16.77 -10.10
N SER A 313 21.35 17.82 -9.39
CA SER A 313 21.92 19.02 -10.00
C SER A 313 23.22 19.44 -9.29
N ALA A 314 24.31 19.48 -10.05
CA ALA A 314 25.58 20.11 -9.69
C ALA A 314 26.10 20.94 -10.87
N SER A 315 27.28 21.57 -10.73
CA SER A 315 27.84 22.44 -11.79
C SER A 315 27.93 21.75 -13.16
N HIS A 316 28.37 20.49 -13.18
CA HIS A 316 28.57 19.71 -14.42
C HIS A 316 27.72 18.44 -14.51
N VAL A 317 26.70 18.32 -13.65
CA VAL A 317 25.81 17.15 -13.60
C VAL A 317 24.36 17.61 -13.57
N LYS A 318 23.58 17.05 -14.49
CA LYS A 318 22.11 17.10 -14.54
C LYS A 318 21.61 15.68 -14.83
N ALA A 319 21.27 14.94 -13.77
CA ALA A 319 20.78 13.56 -13.91
C ALA A 319 19.35 13.46 -13.37
N LEU A 320 18.48 12.78 -14.12
CA LEU A 320 17.09 12.57 -13.74
C LEU A 320 16.96 11.28 -12.94
N VAL A 321 16.06 11.24 -11.97
CA VAL A 321 15.67 10.00 -11.29
C VAL A 321 14.17 9.89 -11.39
N TYR A 322 13.65 8.80 -11.93
CA TYR A 322 12.22 8.60 -12.08
C TYR A 322 11.67 7.80 -10.90
N SER A 323 10.58 8.27 -10.31
CA SER A 323 9.83 7.49 -9.34
C SER A 323 8.64 6.82 -10.01
N TRP A 324 8.31 5.61 -9.57
CA TRP A 324 7.32 4.76 -10.20
C TRP A 324 6.39 4.14 -9.16
N THR A 325 5.08 4.20 -9.39
CA THR A 325 4.08 3.51 -8.58
C THR A 325 3.65 2.21 -9.27
N HIS A 326 3.39 1.18 -8.48
CA HIS A 326 2.96 -0.12 -9.01
C HIS A 326 1.58 -0.02 -9.66
N ARG A 327 1.35 -0.77 -10.74
CA ARG A 327 0.11 -0.73 -11.51
C ARG A 327 -1.15 -1.00 -10.67
N SER A 328 -1.01 -1.82 -9.62
CA SER A 328 -2.10 -2.20 -8.71
C SER A 328 -2.67 -1.01 -7.93
N ALA A 329 -1.90 0.06 -7.72
CA ALA A 329 -2.43 1.29 -7.15
C ALA A 329 -3.32 1.98 -8.20
N ASP A 330 -4.60 1.64 -8.20
CA ASP A 330 -5.55 2.14 -9.19
C ASP A 330 -5.74 3.68 -9.06
N ARG A 331 -6.38 4.28 -10.07
CA ARG A 331 -6.68 5.73 -10.09
C ARG A 331 -8.09 6.08 -9.60
N THR A 332 -8.87 5.12 -9.14
CA THR A 332 -10.32 5.27 -8.97
C THR A 332 -10.85 4.82 -7.61
N ASN A 333 -10.07 4.11 -6.80
CA ASN A 333 -10.52 3.53 -5.54
C ASN A 333 -11.86 2.80 -5.72
N THR A 334 -11.90 1.88 -6.69
CA THR A 334 -13.13 1.19 -7.09
C THR A 334 -13.50 0.12 -6.07
N ILE A 335 -14.73 0.17 -5.56
CA ILE A 335 -15.32 -0.83 -4.68
C ILE A 335 -16.16 -1.79 -5.52
N GLU A 336 -15.80 -3.07 -5.46
CA GLU A 336 -16.48 -4.15 -6.19
C GLU A 336 -17.54 -4.85 -5.33
N PRO A 337 -18.68 -5.25 -5.90
CA PRO A 337 -19.79 -5.84 -5.15
C PRO A 337 -19.54 -7.27 -4.66
N ASN A 338 -18.59 -7.99 -5.26
CA ASN A 338 -18.37 -9.42 -5.04
C ASN A 338 -16.94 -9.75 -4.57
N SER A 339 -16.19 -8.76 -4.11
CA SER A 339 -14.83 -8.97 -3.62
C SER A 339 -14.49 -8.01 -2.48
N ILE A 340 -13.59 -8.44 -1.59
CA ILE A 340 -13.06 -7.56 -0.54
C ILE A 340 -12.15 -6.54 -1.22
N THR A 341 -12.49 -5.27 -1.09
CA THR A 341 -11.71 -4.17 -1.66
C THR A 341 -10.82 -3.57 -0.58
N GLN A 342 -9.50 -3.69 -0.73
CA GLN A 342 -8.54 -3.02 0.14
C GLN A 342 -8.12 -1.67 -0.46
N ILE A 343 -8.25 -0.60 0.32
CA ILE A 343 -7.84 0.76 -0.06
C ILE A 343 -6.84 1.27 0.99
N PRO A 344 -5.55 1.35 0.65
CA PRO A 344 -4.55 1.99 1.50
C PRO A 344 -4.95 3.43 1.82
N LEU A 345 -4.85 3.83 3.08
CA LEU A 345 -5.35 5.14 3.51
C LEU A 345 -4.55 6.31 2.92
N VAL A 346 -3.31 6.05 2.46
CA VAL A 346 -2.51 7.02 1.67
C VAL A 346 -3.14 7.40 0.33
N LYS A 347 -4.20 6.71 -0.13
CA LYS A 347 -4.99 7.11 -1.30
C LYS A 347 -6.06 8.16 -1.00
N ALA A 348 -6.08 8.72 0.21
CA ALA A 348 -6.84 9.92 0.54
C ALA A 348 -6.40 11.11 -0.33
N PHE A 349 -7.29 12.08 -0.50
CA PHE A 349 -7.01 13.28 -1.31
C PHE A 349 -6.65 14.52 -0.49
N ASN A 350 -6.85 14.47 0.83
CA ASN A 350 -6.45 15.50 1.77
C ASN A 350 -5.96 14.87 3.08
N LEU A 351 -5.31 15.70 3.91
CA LEU A 351 -4.98 15.37 5.29
C LEU A 351 -5.68 16.38 6.21
N SER A 352 -6.31 15.88 7.26
CA SER A 352 -6.83 16.73 8.32
C SER A 352 -5.72 17.18 9.26
N SER A 353 -5.86 18.35 9.89
CA SER A 353 -4.89 18.84 10.88
C SER A 353 -4.62 17.81 11.98
N GLY A 354 -3.35 17.52 12.26
CA GLY A 354 -2.90 16.49 13.21
C GLY A 354 -2.68 15.09 12.62
N ALA A 355 -3.03 14.87 11.35
CA ALA A 355 -2.66 13.68 10.60
C ALA A 355 -1.41 13.94 9.74
N ALA A 356 -0.59 12.91 9.56
CA ALA A 356 0.58 12.94 8.70
C ALA A 356 0.75 11.60 7.99
N VAL A 357 1.33 11.61 6.80
CA VAL A 357 1.84 10.39 6.16
C VAL A 357 3.20 10.08 6.78
N VAL A 358 3.44 8.83 7.13
CA VAL A 358 4.72 8.33 7.64
C VAL A 358 5.15 7.13 6.83
N ARG A 359 6.47 6.91 6.79
CA ARG A 359 7.06 5.79 6.07
C ARG A 359 6.46 4.47 6.56
N GLY A 360 6.01 3.63 5.65
CA GLY A 360 5.50 2.30 5.98
C GLY A 360 6.61 1.39 6.58
N PRO A 361 6.24 0.42 7.42
CA PRO A 361 7.22 -0.48 8.07
C PRO A 361 7.84 -1.51 7.13
N GLY A 362 7.44 -1.56 5.85
CA GLY A 362 8.00 -2.46 4.83
C GLY A 362 7.10 -3.64 4.46
N PHE A 363 6.13 -4.02 5.30
CA PHE A 363 5.16 -5.10 5.03
C PHE A 363 3.74 -4.59 4.69
N THR A 364 3.58 -3.29 4.44
CA THR A 364 2.30 -2.64 4.11
C THR A 364 2.14 -2.38 2.60
N GLY A 365 3.21 -2.53 1.81
CA GLY A 365 3.20 -2.24 0.38
C GLY A 365 3.22 -0.74 0.04
N GLY A 366 3.38 0.12 1.05
CA GLY A 366 3.42 1.58 0.92
C GLY A 366 3.40 2.29 2.26
N ASP A 367 3.35 3.62 2.21
CA ASP A 367 3.27 4.47 3.39
C ASP A 367 1.91 4.35 4.10
N ILE A 368 1.86 4.80 5.35
CA ILE A 368 0.68 4.73 6.21
C ILE A 368 0.39 6.11 6.80
N LEU A 369 -0.82 6.31 7.36
CA LEU A 369 -1.13 7.55 8.06
C LEU A 369 -0.97 7.38 9.56
N ARG A 370 -0.43 8.42 10.20
CA ARG A 370 -0.29 8.55 11.65
C ARG A 370 -1.05 9.76 12.15
N ARG A 371 -1.59 9.66 13.36
CA ARG A 371 -2.19 10.77 14.10
C ARG A 371 -1.84 10.67 15.58
N THR A 372 -1.66 11.82 16.23
CA THR A 372 -1.24 11.91 17.65
C THR A 372 -2.25 12.63 18.56
N ASN A 373 -3.41 13.00 18.04
CA ASN A 373 -4.51 13.70 18.71
C ASN A 373 -5.85 13.32 18.06
N THR A 374 -6.98 13.48 18.73
CA THR A 374 -8.29 13.07 18.20
C THR A 374 -8.72 13.82 16.94
N GLY A 375 -9.36 13.14 15.98
CA GLY A 375 -9.93 13.69 14.76
C GLY A 375 -9.82 12.77 13.55
N THR A 376 -10.19 13.28 12.37
CA THR A 376 -10.17 12.56 11.08
C THR A 376 -8.76 12.40 10.52
N PHE A 377 -8.48 11.35 9.76
CA PHE A 377 -7.18 11.23 9.08
C PHE A 377 -7.16 12.05 7.78
N GLY A 378 -8.17 11.83 6.96
CA GLY A 378 -8.35 12.43 5.65
C GLY A 378 -9.54 11.79 4.94
N ASP A 379 -9.83 12.30 3.76
CA ASP A 379 -10.97 11.90 2.95
C ASP A 379 -10.51 11.09 1.74
N ILE A 380 -11.15 9.95 1.50
CA ILE A 380 -10.92 9.09 0.33
C ILE A 380 -12.09 9.26 -0.63
N ARG A 381 -11.79 9.58 -1.89
CA ARG A 381 -12.76 9.48 -2.98
C ARG A 381 -12.86 8.02 -3.41
N VAL A 382 -14.05 7.43 -3.36
CA VAL A 382 -14.31 6.05 -3.80
C VAL A 382 -15.31 6.02 -4.95
N ASN A 383 -15.14 5.08 -5.88
CA ASN A 383 -16.09 4.82 -6.98
C ASN A 383 -16.74 3.44 -6.76
N ILE A 384 -18.04 3.33 -7.00
CA ILE A 384 -18.83 2.15 -6.62
C ILE A 384 -19.40 1.50 -7.88
N ASN A 385 -19.09 0.22 -8.08
CA ASN A 385 -19.71 -0.57 -9.13
C ASN A 385 -21.10 -1.07 -8.69
N PRO A 386 -22.09 -1.13 -9.61
CA PRO A 386 -23.42 -1.63 -9.30
C PRO A 386 -23.39 -3.13 -8.90
N PRO A 387 -24.38 -3.62 -8.12
CA PRO A 387 -25.59 -2.91 -7.71
C PRO A 387 -25.42 -2.05 -6.44
N PHE A 388 -26.04 -0.86 -6.40
CA PHE A 388 -26.01 0.04 -5.22
C PHE A 388 -26.77 -0.48 -4.00
N ALA A 389 -27.58 -1.54 -4.18
CA ALA A 389 -28.20 -2.26 -3.07
C ALA A 389 -27.19 -3.12 -2.29
N GLN A 390 -26.00 -3.37 -2.84
CA GLN A 390 -24.96 -4.14 -2.16
C GLN A 390 -24.57 -3.46 -0.84
N ARG A 391 -24.58 -4.25 0.23
CA ARG A 391 -24.15 -3.83 1.56
C ARG A 391 -22.70 -4.21 1.82
N TYR A 392 -22.02 -3.39 2.59
CA TYR A 392 -20.63 -3.59 2.98
C TYR A 392 -20.45 -3.39 4.48
N ARG A 393 -19.57 -4.18 5.07
CA ARG A 393 -18.92 -3.88 6.35
C ARG A 393 -17.56 -3.27 6.10
N VAL A 394 -17.12 -2.42 7.02
CA VAL A 394 -15.79 -1.81 6.97
C VAL A 394 -14.88 -2.50 7.98
N ARG A 395 -13.68 -2.87 7.53
CA ARG A 395 -12.55 -3.25 8.39
C ARG A 395 -11.42 -2.24 8.26
N ILE A 396 -10.62 -2.13 9.31
CA ILE A 396 -9.51 -1.20 9.42
C ILE A 396 -8.29 -1.99 9.88
N ARG A 397 -7.20 -1.94 9.11
CA ARG A 397 -5.90 -2.44 9.56
C ARG A 397 -5.11 -1.30 10.21
N TYR A 398 -4.88 -1.39 11.51
CA TYR A 398 -4.31 -0.32 12.33
C TYR A 398 -3.29 -0.84 13.34
N ALA A 399 -2.47 0.09 13.84
CA ALA A 399 -1.67 -0.08 15.05
C ALA A 399 -1.92 1.10 15.99
N SER A 400 -1.99 0.87 17.31
CA SER A 400 -2.28 1.93 18.28
C SER A 400 -1.60 1.70 19.62
N THR A 401 -1.08 2.78 20.21
CA THR A 401 -0.51 2.79 21.57
C THR A 401 -1.55 2.95 22.67
N THR A 402 -2.84 2.98 22.33
CA THR A 402 -3.95 3.29 23.23
C THR A 402 -5.24 2.66 22.74
N ASP A 403 -6.15 2.36 23.67
CA ASP A 403 -7.55 2.14 23.32
C ASP A 403 -8.12 3.42 22.71
N LEU A 404 -9.00 3.28 21.73
CA LEU A 404 -9.58 4.40 21.00
C LEU A 404 -10.96 4.04 20.43
N GLN A 405 -11.60 5.05 19.86
CA GLN A 405 -12.82 4.89 19.09
C GLN A 405 -12.60 5.31 17.64
N PHE A 406 -12.86 4.43 16.68
CA PHE A 406 -12.90 4.80 15.27
C PHE A 406 -14.31 5.25 14.89
N HIS A 407 -14.41 6.35 14.15
CA HIS A 407 -15.65 6.77 13.50
C HIS A 407 -15.43 6.81 12.00
N THR A 408 -16.45 6.41 11.25
CA THR A 408 -16.45 6.47 9.79
C THR A 408 -17.70 7.20 9.30
N SER A 409 -17.56 7.91 8.19
CA SER A 409 -18.65 8.63 7.54
C SER A 409 -18.58 8.51 6.03
N ILE A 410 -19.74 8.66 5.40
CA ILE A 410 -19.90 8.76 3.96
C ILE A 410 -20.55 10.11 3.65
N ASN A 411 -19.91 10.91 2.80
CA ASN A 411 -20.38 12.24 2.43
C ASN A 411 -20.71 13.12 3.66
N GLY A 412 -19.92 12.98 4.73
CA GLY A 412 -20.10 13.68 6.00
C GLY A 412 -21.15 13.08 6.95
N LYS A 413 -21.94 12.09 6.52
CA LYS A 413 -22.92 11.40 7.37
C LYS A 413 -22.25 10.20 8.07
N ALA A 414 -22.32 10.16 9.40
CA ALA A 414 -21.77 9.05 10.18
C ALA A 414 -22.42 7.71 9.78
N ILE A 415 -21.60 6.67 9.65
CA ILE A 415 -22.04 5.31 9.31
C ILE A 415 -21.69 4.30 10.41
N ASN A 416 -20.51 4.40 11.02
CA ASN A 416 -20.10 3.48 12.08
C ASN A 416 -19.27 4.19 13.16
N GLN A 417 -19.41 3.69 14.38
CA GLN A 417 -18.61 4.04 15.54
C GLN A 417 -18.30 2.76 16.33
N GLY A 418 -17.06 2.59 16.77
CA GLY A 418 -16.63 1.36 17.45
C GLY A 418 -15.40 1.59 18.31
N ASN A 419 -15.37 0.93 19.48
CA ASN A 419 -14.24 0.96 20.40
C ASN A 419 -13.28 -0.18 20.06
N PHE A 420 -11.99 0.12 20.01
CA PHE A 420 -10.95 -0.84 19.66
C PHE A 420 -9.75 -0.67 20.59
N SER A 421 -9.10 -1.78 20.92
CA SER A 421 -8.02 -1.80 21.92
C SER A 421 -6.68 -1.35 21.34
N ALA A 422 -5.76 -0.97 22.23
CA ALA A 422 -4.35 -0.84 21.91
C ALA A 422 -3.79 -2.15 21.32
N THR A 423 -2.79 -2.02 20.46
CA THR A 423 -2.13 -3.16 19.79
C THR A 423 -0.63 -3.19 20.01
N MET A 424 -0.06 -2.10 20.55
CA MET A 424 1.36 -1.95 20.84
C MET A 424 1.56 -1.01 22.03
N ASN A 425 2.74 -1.02 22.63
CA ASN A 425 3.13 -0.03 23.62
C ASN A 425 3.78 1.19 22.96
N ARG A 426 3.82 2.32 23.67
CA ARG A 426 4.50 3.53 23.19
C ARG A 426 6.01 3.25 23.04
N GLY A 427 6.56 3.62 21.88
CA GLY A 427 7.98 3.45 21.57
C GLY A 427 8.37 2.05 21.08
N GLU A 428 7.41 1.13 20.93
CA GLU A 428 7.65 -0.12 20.20
C GLU A 428 7.80 0.14 18.71
N ASP A 429 8.62 -0.69 18.05
CA ASP A 429 8.74 -0.70 16.60
C ASP A 429 7.45 -1.23 15.96
N LEU A 430 7.17 -0.75 14.74
CA LEU A 430 6.02 -1.18 13.94
C LEU A 430 6.28 -2.55 13.30
N ASP A 431 6.27 -3.60 14.11
CA ASP A 431 6.39 -5.00 13.65
C ASP A 431 5.06 -5.54 13.14
N TYR A 432 5.06 -6.67 12.41
CA TYR A 432 3.84 -7.28 11.88
C TYR A 432 2.76 -7.49 12.95
N LYS A 433 3.16 -8.02 14.12
CA LYS A 433 2.27 -8.31 15.25
C LYS A 433 1.59 -7.08 15.86
N THR A 434 2.14 -5.88 15.64
CA THR A 434 1.57 -4.63 16.17
C THR A 434 0.35 -4.17 15.37
N PHE A 435 0.19 -4.66 14.14
CA PHE A 435 -0.98 -4.36 13.33
C PHE A 435 -2.07 -5.39 13.58
N ARG A 436 -3.31 -4.88 13.73
CA ARG A 436 -4.51 -5.71 13.77
C ARG A 436 -5.50 -5.20 12.74
N THR A 437 -6.29 -6.13 12.20
CA THR A 437 -7.43 -5.76 11.38
C THR A 437 -8.71 -6.00 12.15
N VAL A 438 -9.50 -4.95 12.33
CA VAL A 438 -10.74 -4.97 13.12
C VAL A 438 -11.90 -4.44 12.29
N GLY A 439 -13.10 -4.94 12.52
CA GLY A 439 -14.29 -4.62 11.73
C GLY A 439 -15.38 -3.94 12.53
N PHE A 440 -16.15 -3.08 11.86
CA PHE A 440 -17.48 -2.71 12.33
C PHE A 440 -18.48 -3.80 11.95
N THR A 441 -19.46 -4.04 12.81
CA THR A 441 -20.49 -5.06 12.57
C THR A 441 -21.64 -4.55 11.71
N THR A 442 -21.94 -3.25 11.78
CA THR A 442 -23.09 -2.65 11.12
C THR A 442 -22.82 -2.43 9.63
N PRO A 443 -23.58 -3.06 8.73
CA PRO A 443 -23.41 -2.88 7.30
C PRO A 443 -24.12 -1.63 6.78
N PHE A 444 -23.60 -1.05 5.70
CA PHE A 444 -24.20 0.08 5.00
C PHE A 444 -24.15 -0.13 3.49
N SER A 445 -24.95 0.63 2.73
CA SER A 445 -24.85 0.71 1.28
C SER A 445 -24.36 2.09 0.85
N PHE A 446 -23.75 2.16 -0.33
CA PHE A 446 -23.49 3.42 -1.03
C PHE A 446 -24.71 3.78 -1.88
N LEU A 447 -25.11 5.04 -1.85
CA LEU A 447 -26.28 5.53 -2.60
C LEU A 447 -25.91 6.12 -3.96
N ASP A 448 -24.63 6.46 -4.14
CA ASP A 448 -24.11 7.16 -5.31
C ASP A 448 -23.00 6.35 -5.99
N VAL A 449 -22.82 6.52 -7.30
CA VAL A 449 -21.69 5.97 -8.09
C VAL A 449 -20.32 6.39 -7.54
N GLN A 450 -20.29 7.51 -6.83
CA GLN A 450 -19.09 8.09 -6.28
C GLN A 450 -19.40 8.69 -4.92
N SER A 451 -18.54 8.46 -3.94
CA SER A 451 -18.71 8.98 -2.58
C SER A 451 -17.38 9.37 -1.96
N THR A 452 -17.45 10.17 -0.89
CA THR A 452 -16.30 10.46 -0.03
C THR A 452 -16.43 9.65 1.24
N PHE A 453 -15.44 8.79 1.50
CA PHE A 453 -15.32 8.03 2.73
C PHE A 453 -14.30 8.71 3.66
N THR A 454 -14.66 8.89 4.92
CA THR A 454 -13.79 9.50 5.94
C THR A 454 -13.65 8.56 7.13
N ILE A 455 -12.44 8.46 7.67
CA ILE A 455 -12.15 7.77 8.93
C ILE A 455 -11.47 8.72 9.91
N GLY A 456 -11.79 8.59 11.19
CA GLY A 456 -11.06 9.26 12.27
C GLY A 456 -10.96 8.44 13.53
N ALA A 457 -10.12 8.93 14.44
CA ALA A 457 -9.86 8.33 15.75
C ALA A 457 -10.18 9.32 16.87
N TRP A 458 -10.92 8.86 17.88
CA TRP A 458 -11.38 9.64 19.04
C TRP A 458 -11.11 8.90 20.35
N ASN A 459 -11.38 9.57 21.47
CA ASN A 459 -11.28 9.04 22.83
C ASN A 459 -9.88 8.54 23.20
N PHE A 460 -8.84 9.28 22.77
CA PHE A 460 -7.47 9.03 23.21
C PHE A 460 -6.72 10.34 23.50
N SER A 461 -5.80 10.30 24.45
CA SER A 461 -5.02 11.45 24.88
C SER A 461 -3.92 11.83 23.89
N SER A 462 -3.62 13.13 23.82
CA SER A 462 -2.51 13.64 23.00
C SER A 462 -1.18 12.97 23.36
N GLY A 463 -0.38 12.67 22.34
CA GLY A 463 0.92 12.01 22.46
C GLY A 463 0.87 10.48 22.35
N ASN A 464 -0.32 9.87 22.42
CA ASN A 464 -0.50 8.50 21.93
C ASN A 464 -0.55 8.48 20.40
N GLU A 465 -0.18 7.37 19.81
CA GLU A 465 -0.02 7.24 18.36
C GLU A 465 -1.01 6.23 17.80
N VAL A 466 -1.70 6.63 16.74
CA VAL A 466 -2.62 5.78 15.99
C VAL A 466 -2.16 5.78 14.54
N TYR A 467 -1.91 4.59 14.01
CA TYR A 467 -1.48 4.34 12.65
C TYR A 467 -2.57 3.57 11.90
N ILE A 468 -2.87 3.97 10.68
CA ILE A 468 -3.78 3.21 9.80
C ILE A 468 -3.06 2.93 8.49
N ASP A 469 -3.01 1.65 8.14
CA ASP A 469 -2.51 1.14 6.87
C ASP A 469 -3.59 1.27 5.79
N ARG A 470 -4.70 0.56 5.97
CA ARG A 470 -5.76 0.44 4.97
C ARG A 470 -7.14 0.27 5.56
N ILE A 471 -8.13 0.58 4.73
CA ILE A 471 -9.54 0.28 4.93
C ILE A 471 -9.93 -0.87 4.00
N GLU A 472 -10.80 -1.75 4.47
CA GLU A 472 -11.33 -2.85 3.68
C GLU A 472 -12.85 -2.79 3.64
N PHE A 473 -13.42 -2.81 2.44
CA PHE A 473 -14.86 -2.93 2.22
C PHE A 473 -15.17 -4.40 1.94
N VAL A 474 -15.90 -5.03 2.85
CA VAL A 474 -16.25 -6.46 2.79
C VAL A 474 -17.71 -6.55 2.37
N PRO A 475 -18.03 -7.08 1.18
CA PRO A 475 -19.42 -7.27 0.77
C PRO A 475 -20.10 -8.24 1.72
N VAL A 476 -21.34 -7.94 2.08
CA VAL A 476 -22.15 -8.81 2.92
C VAL A 476 -23.20 -9.51 2.08
N GLU A 477 -23.20 -10.83 2.12
CA GLU A 477 -24.35 -11.61 1.65
C GLU A 477 -25.46 -11.53 2.71
N VAL A 478 -26.71 -11.33 2.29
CA VAL A 478 -27.87 -11.17 3.18
C VAL A 478 -27.99 -12.36 4.15
N THR A 479 -27.60 -13.56 3.71
CA THR A 479 -27.55 -14.80 4.48
C THR A 479 -26.50 -14.79 5.59
N TYR A 480 -25.27 -14.34 5.31
CA TYR A 480 -24.19 -14.22 6.31
C TYR A 480 -24.49 -13.14 7.36
N GLU A 481 -25.23 -12.11 6.98
CA GLU A 481 -25.75 -11.08 7.87
C GLU A 481 -26.70 -11.70 8.92
N ALA A 482 -27.67 -12.49 8.45
CA ALA A 482 -28.60 -13.19 9.31
C ALA A 482 -27.93 -14.27 10.17
N GLU A 483 -26.94 -14.99 9.63
CA GLU A 483 -26.19 -16.02 10.36
C GLU A 483 -25.37 -15.43 11.51
N TYR A 484 -24.63 -14.35 11.25
CA TYR A 484 -23.83 -13.67 12.27
C TYR A 484 -24.71 -13.05 13.38
N ASP A 485 -25.80 -12.37 12.98
CA ASP A 485 -26.73 -11.79 13.96
C ASP A 485 -27.39 -12.90 14.80
N PHE A 486 -27.71 -14.04 14.17
CA PHE A 486 -28.22 -15.23 14.84
C PHE A 486 -27.20 -15.82 15.83
N GLU A 487 -25.95 -16.05 15.43
CA GLU A 487 -24.89 -16.56 16.32
C GLU A 487 -24.67 -15.65 17.53
N LYS A 488 -24.64 -14.33 17.32
CA LYS A 488 -24.49 -13.34 18.40
C LYS A 488 -25.68 -13.35 19.35
N ALA A 489 -26.89 -13.45 18.82
CA ALA A 489 -28.09 -13.58 19.64
C ALA A 489 -28.03 -14.89 20.45
N GLN A 490 -27.63 -16.00 19.82
CA GLN A 490 -27.47 -17.29 20.47
C GLN A 490 -26.44 -17.26 21.59
N GLU A 491 -25.29 -16.61 21.39
CA GLU A 491 -24.26 -16.43 22.42
C GLU A 491 -24.80 -15.63 23.61
N LYS A 492 -25.53 -14.53 23.35
CA LYS A 492 -26.12 -13.68 24.39
C LYS A 492 -27.23 -14.38 25.17
N VAL A 493 -28.06 -15.17 24.50
CA VAL A 493 -29.08 -16.00 25.14
C VAL A 493 -28.41 -17.07 26.02
N THR A 494 -27.40 -17.76 25.50
CA THR A 494 -26.64 -18.78 26.24
C THR A 494 -25.96 -18.20 27.47
N ALA A 495 -25.46 -16.97 27.38
CA ALA A 495 -24.78 -16.28 28.48
C ALA A 495 -25.69 -15.95 29.68
N LEU A 496 -27.03 -16.02 29.54
CA LEU A 496 -27.97 -15.85 30.66
C LEU A 496 -27.93 -17.03 31.66
N PHE A 497 -27.49 -18.22 31.19
CA PHE A 497 -27.57 -19.46 31.94
C PHE A 497 -26.22 -19.89 32.50
N THR A 498 -26.24 -20.69 33.57
CA THR A 498 -25.03 -21.25 34.19
C THR A 498 -24.40 -22.33 33.31
N SER A 499 -23.07 -22.36 33.23
CA SER A 499 -22.33 -23.37 32.43
C SER A 499 -22.51 -24.80 32.94
N THR A 500 -22.89 -24.98 34.21
CA THR A 500 -23.07 -26.27 34.87
C THR A 500 -24.51 -26.78 34.87
N ASN A 501 -25.49 -25.94 34.53
CA ASN A 501 -26.89 -26.32 34.40
C ASN A 501 -27.57 -25.46 33.31
N PRO A 502 -27.90 -26.03 32.13
CA PRO A 502 -28.54 -25.31 31.03
C PRO A 502 -29.98 -24.84 31.35
N ARG A 503 -30.50 -25.14 32.54
CA ARG A 503 -31.79 -24.65 33.05
C ARG A 503 -31.66 -23.73 34.28
N GLY A 504 -30.45 -23.37 34.69
CA GLY A 504 -30.20 -22.47 35.82
C GLY A 504 -29.82 -21.07 35.34
N LEU A 505 -30.56 -20.04 35.76
CA LEU A 505 -30.23 -18.65 35.48
C LEU A 505 -29.03 -18.20 36.34
N LYS A 506 -28.08 -17.44 35.78
CA LYS A 506 -26.98 -16.88 36.58
C LYS A 506 -27.51 -15.91 37.65
N THR A 507 -26.86 -15.89 38.81
CA THR A 507 -27.31 -15.12 39.99
C THR A 507 -27.25 -13.61 39.79
N ASP A 508 -26.33 -13.12 38.95
CA ASP A 508 -26.12 -11.70 38.62
C ASP A 508 -26.99 -11.19 37.45
N VAL A 509 -27.72 -12.09 36.77
CA VAL A 509 -28.69 -11.71 35.73
C VAL A 509 -29.92 -11.09 36.38
N LYS A 510 -30.27 -9.88 35.89
CA LYS A 510 -31.39 -9.05 36.35
C LYS A 510 -32.44 -8.98 35.25
N ASP A 511 -33.66 -8.60 35.61
CA ASP A 511 -34.78 -8.52 34.69
C ASP A 511 -34.48 -7.70 33.42
N TYR A 512 -33.85 -6.54 33.58
CA TYR A 512 -33.48 -5.68 32.44
C TYR A 512 -32.42 -6.31 31.51
N HIS A 513 -31.56 -7.22 32.02
CA HIS A 513 -30.61 -7.94 31.16
C HIS A 513 -31.35 -8.91 30.23
N ILE A 514 -32.38 -9.58 30.75
CA ILE A 514 -33.22 -10.49 29.98
C ILE A 514 -33.99 -9.71 28.89
N ASP A 515 -34.52 -8.54 29.23
CA ASP A 515 -35.22 -7.67 28.25
C ASP A 515 -34.29 -7.18 27.14
N GLN A 516 -33.04 -6.83 27.46
CA GLN A 516 -32.05 -6.45 26.45
C GLN A 516 -31.73 -7.60 25.49
N VAL A 517 -31.63 -8.83 26.00
CA VAL A 517 -31.42 -10.02 25.16
C VAL A 517 -32.68 -10.34 24.34
N SER A 518 -33.88 -10.15 24.90
CA SER A 518 -35.15 -10.31 24.16
C SER A 518 -35.23 -9.36 22.96
N ASN A 519 -34.90 -8.09 23.15
CA ASN A 519 -34.89 -7.10 22.05
C ASN A 519 -33.87 -7.47 20.96
N LEU A 520 -32.74 -8.07 21.34
CA LEU A 520 -31.74 -8.56 20.39
C LEU A 520 -32.29 -9.73 19.55
N VAL A 521 -32.96 -10.70 20.18
CA VAL A 521 -33.61 -11.82 19.47
C VAL A 521 -34.76 -11.32 18.57
N GLU A 522 -35.52 -10.30 19.01
CA GLU A 522 -36.57 -9.70 18.21
C GLU A 522 -36.04 -9.07 16.90
N SER A 523 -34.85 -8.48 16.97
CA SER A 523 -34.19 -7.82 15.83
C SER A 523 -33.62 -8.78 14.77
N LEU A 524 -33.64 -10.10 15.01
CA LEU A 524 -33.23 -11.11 14.04
C LEU A 524 -34.17 -11.13 12.82
N SER A 525 -33.65 -11.54 11.66
CA SER A 525 -34.45 -11.64 10.43
C SER A 525 -35.61 -12.63 10.59
N ASP A 526 -36.79 -12.29 10.05
CA ASP A 526 -37.92 -13.22 9.91
C ASP A 526 -37.86 -14.01 8.59
N GLU A 527 -36.97 -13.61 7.67
CA GLU A 527 -36.79 -14.26 6.36
C GLU A 527 -35.77 -15.40 6.42
N PHE A 528 -34.79 -15.29 7.31
CA PHE A 528 -33.72 -16.26 7.51
C PHE A 528 -33.72 -16.67 9.00
N TYR A 529 -33.74 -17.98 9.28
CA TYR A 529 -33.77 -18.56 10.64
C TYR A 529 -35.07 -18.33 11.44
N LEU A 530 -36.24 -18.31 10.79
CA LEU A 530 -37.53 -18.09 11.45
C LEU A 530 -37.80 -19.11 12.57
N ASP A 531 -37.47 -20.38 12.35
CA ASP A 531 -37.73 -21.45 13.31
C ASP A 531 -36.74 -21.38 14.49
N GLU A 532 -35.48 -21.09 14.22
CA GLU A 532 -34.44 -20.95 15.24
C GLU A 532 -34.59 -19.64 16.04
N LYS A 533 -35.05 -18.55 15.41
CA LYS A 533 -35.45 -17.30 16.09
C LYS A 533 -36.59 -17.58 17.08
N ARG A 534 -37.58 -18.37 16.69
CA ARG A 534 -38.66 -18.81 17.59
C ARG A 534 -38.12 -19.63 18.75
N GLU A 535 -37.16 -20.52 18.51
CA GLU A 535 -36.50 -21.30 19.56
C GLU A 535 -35.76 -20.39 20.55
N LEU A 536 -34.97 -19.42 20.08
CA LEU A 536 -34.31 -18.44 20.95
C LEU A 536 -35.31 -17.63 21.77
N PHE A 537 -36.46 -17.24 21.19
CA PHE A 537 -37.53 -16.56 21.92
C PHE A 537 -38.11 -17.40 23.04
N GLU A 538 -38.34 -18.69 22.80
CA GLU A 538 -38.83 -19.61 23.84
C GLU A 538 -37.80 -19.77 24.97
N ILE A 539 -36.51 -19.81 24.64
CA ILE A 539 -35.43 -19.85 25.65
C ILE A 539 -35.39 -18.55 26.47
N VAL A 540 -35.56 -17.37 25.85
CA VAL A 540 -35.60 -16.09 26.56
C VAL A 540 -36.85 -15.96 27.45
N LYS A 541 -38.01 -16.40 26.98
CA LYS A 541 -39.23 -16.47 27.81
C LYS A 541 -39.04 -17.38 29.01
N TYR A 542 -38.40 -18.54 28.80
CA TYR A 542 -38.06 -19.45 29.88
C TYR A 542 -37.10 -18.81 30.91
N ALA A 543 -36.10 -18.05 30.45
CA ALA A 543 -35.23 -17.27 31.34
C ALA A 543 -36.02 -16.24 32.18
N LYS A 544 -37.00 -15.56 31.58
CA LYS A 544 -37.90 -14.62 32.27
C LYS A 544 -38.73 -15.33 33.34
N GLN A 545 -39.27 -16.51 33.03
CA GLN A 545 -40.04 -17.31 33.99
C GLN A 545 -39.18 -17.74 35.19
N LEU A 546 -37.96 -18.24 34.95
CA LEU A 546 -37.03 -18.60 36.03
C LEU A 546 -36.66 -17.40 36.90
N HIS A 547 -36.54 -16.21 36.32
CA HIS A 547 -36.30 -14.98 37.09
C HIS A 547 -37.47 -14.63 38.01
N ILE A 548 -38.71 -14.80 37.53
CA ILE A 548 -39.93 -14.59 38.33
C ILE A 548 -39.98 -15.61 39.47
N GLU A 549 -39.77 -16.91 39.18
CA GLU A 549 -39.76 -17.98 40.18
C GLU A 549 -38.68 -17.79 41.25
N ARG A 550 -37.53 -17.22 40.90
CA ARG A 550 -36.47 -16.87 41.87
C ARG A 550 -36.84 -15.70 42.80
N ASN A 551 -37.70 -14.81 42.34
CA ASN A 551 -38.06 -13.58 43.05
C ASN A 551 -39.45 -13.65 43.74
N MET A 552 -40.16 -14.78 43.61
CA MET A 552 -41.30 -15.15 44.45
C MET A 552 -40.80 -15.81 45.73
#